data_AF-B4QW29-F1
#
_entry.id   AF-B4QW29-F1
#
_cell.length_a   1.000
_cell.length_b   1.000
_cell.length_c   1.000
_cell.angle_alpha   90.00
_cell.angle_beta   90.00
_cell.angle_gamma   90.00
#
_symmetry.space_group_name_H-M   'P 1'
#
loop_
_entity.id
_entity.type
_entity.pdbx_description
1 polymer ?
#
loop_
_entity_poly.entity_id
_entity_poly.type
_entity_poly.pdbx_seq_one_letter_code
_entity_poly.pdbx_strand_id
1 'polypeptide(L)'
;MISRRDKLLQQPWEQLRYAQHREKVMSARPAIDTHSPRAHEHVQRKWKKQQVERERQQQIERENLRLLQKLGDIMRTKRINNLWLEPRPNGNPERTQVAIPEQRTPWAPERKSWNRKTQEHVKPHRCYHCGSVKTSERKYFEEFSYSYSYDE
;
A
#
# COMPACT_ATOMS: atom_id res chain seq x y z
N MET A 1 3.63 -74.89 7.03
CA MET A 1 2.23 -74.46 6.80
C MET A 1 1.69 -73.92 8.11
N ILE A 2 1.10 -72.72 8.12
CA ILE A 2 0.52 -72.14 9.34
C ILE A 2 -0.65 -73.02 9.81
N SER A 3 -0.65 -73.39 11.09
CA SER A 3 -1.67 -74.27 11.67
C SER A 3 -3.07 -73.63 11.57
N ARG A 4 -4.11 -74.46 11.43
CA ARG A 4 -5.52 -73.99 11.40
C ARG A 4 -5.85 -73.19 12.66
N ARG A 5 -5.25 -73.54 13.80
CA ARG A 5 -5.38 -72.82 15.07
C ARG A 5 -4.81 -71.40 14.97
N ASP A 6 -3.62 -71.25 14.41
CA ASP A 6 -2.95 -69.94 14.29
C ASP A 6 -3.67 -69.02 13.30
N LYS A 7 -4.21 -69.59 12.21
CA LYS A 7 -5.06 -68.85 11.26
C LYS A 7 -6.31 -68.25 11.90
N LEU A 8 -6.91 -68.96 12.86
CA LEU A 8 -8.17 -68.53 13.49
C LEU A 8 -7.93 -67.67 14.73
N LEU A 9 -6.88 -67.95 15.51
CA LEU A 9 -6.66 -67.31 16.81
C LEU A 9 -5.61 -66.20 16.79
N GLN A 10 -4.62 -66.23 15.90
CA GLN A 10 -3.52 -65.27 15.88
C GLN A 10 -3.65 -64.30 14.71
N GLN A 11 -3.94 -64.82 13.52
CA GLN A 11 -3.96 -64.03 12.29
C GLN A 11 -4.93 -62.82 12.30
N PRO A 12 -6.17 -62.92 12.83
CA PRO A 12 -7.08 -61.78 12.87
C PRO A 12 -6.54 -60.62 13.72
N TRP A 13 -5.86 -60.93 14.83
CA TRP A 13 -5.25 -59.92 15.70
C TRP A 13 -4.02 -59.29 15.06
N GLU A 14 -3.22 -60.07 14.35
CA GLU A 14 -2.09 -59.56 13.56
C GLU A 14 -2.58 -58.63 12.44
N GLN A 15 -3.64 -59.00 11.73
CA GLN A 15 -4.27 -58.18 10.71
C GLN A 15 -4.84 -56.88 11.29
N LEU A 16 -5.53 -56.95 12.43
CA LEU A 16 -6.05 -55.77 13.11
C LEU A 16 -4.92 -54.83 13.57
N ARG A 17 -3.86 -55.39 14.20
CA ARG A 17 -2.69 -54.62 14.62
C ARG A 17 -2.00 -53.96 13.44
N TYR A 18 -1.86 -54.69 12.33
CA TYR A 18 -1.30 -54.16 11.08
C TYR A 18 -2.16 -53.03 10.51
N ALA A 19 -3.49 -53.21 10.47
CA ALA A 19 -4.42 -52.18 10.01
C ALA A 19 -4.31 -50.91 10.87
N GLN A 20 -4.32 -51.05 12.20
CA GLN A 20 -4.15 -49.93 13.14
C GLN A 20 -2.79 -49.24 12.99
N HIS A 21 -1.72 -50.00 12.80
CA HIS A 21 -0.39 -49.44 12.54
C HIS A 21 -0.39 -48.63 11.24
N ARG A 22 -0.96 -49.19 10.17
CA ARG A 22 -1.08 -48.51 8.88
C ARG A 22 -1.90 -47.23 8.99
N GLU A 23 -3.01 -47.24 9.73
CA GLU A 23 -3.81 -46.04 10.00
C GLU A 23 -2.98 -44.96 10.70
N LYS A 24 -2.19 -45.31 11.72
CA LYS A 24 -1.28 -44.38 12.41
C LYS A 24 -0.21 -43.82 11.48
N VAL A 25 0.35 -44.65 10.60
CA VAL A 25 1.35 -44.21 9.61
C VAL A 25 0.72 -43.26 8.59
N MET A 26 -0.49 -43.56 8.11
CA MET A 26 -1.18 -42.73 7.10
C MET A 26 -1.69 -41.40 7.69
N SER A 27 -2.09 -41.39 8.96
CA SER A 27 -2.54 -40.18 9.68
C SER A 27 -1.39 -39.37 10.29
N ALA A 28 -0.15 -39.90 10.25
CA ALA A 28 1.01 -39.19 10.76
C ALA A 28 1.25 -37.90 9.96
N ARG A 29 1.24 -36.77 10.67
CA ARG A 29 1.55 -35.45 10.10
C ARG A 29 3.07 -35.23 10.10
N PRO A 30 3.60 -34.37 9.21
CA PRO A 30 5.00 -33.97 9.27
C PRO A 30 5.39 -33.43 10.65
N ALA A 31 6.62 -33.73 11.09
CA ALA A 31 7.13 -33.25 12.38
C ALA A 31 7.28 -31.71 12.42
N ILE A 32 7.45 -31.10 11.25
CA ILE A 32 7.59 -29.65 11.08
C ILE A 32 6.49 -29.19 10.13
N ASP A 33 5.66 -28.27 10.59
CA ASP A 33 4.73 -27.54 9.74
C ASP A 33 5.51 -26.53 8.90
N THR A 34 5.44 -26.64 7.58
CA THR A 34 6.05 -25.71 6.63
C THR A 34 5.00 -24.82 5.95
N HIS A 35 3.74 -24.90 6.34
CA HIS A 35 2.68 -24.09 5.77
C HIS A 35 2.81 -22.63 6.20
N SER A 36 2.39 -21.72 5.31
CA SER A 36 2.34 -20.30 5.66
C SER A 36 1.28 -20.08 6.75
N PRO A 37 1.58 -19.26 7.76
CA PRO A 37 0.61 -18.95 8.81
C PRO A 37 -0.60 -18.23 8.24
N ARG A 38 -1.73 -18.34 8.93
CA ARG A 38 -2.97 -17.68 8.53
C ARG A 38 -2.76 -16.17 8.42
N ALA A 39 -3.18 -15.59 7.29
CA ALA A 39 -3.18 -14.15 7.13
C ALA A 39 -4.23 -13.53 8.05
N HIS A 40 -3.79 -12.61 8.91
CA HIS A 40 -4.67 -11.82 9.75
C HIS A 40 -4.85 -10.42 9.16
N GLU A 41 -6.10 -9.99 9.00
CA GLU A 41 -6.41 -8.71 8.36
C GLU A 41 -5.76 -7.52 9.09
N HIS A 42 -5.69 -7.53 10.42
CA HIS A 42 -5.05 -6.47 11.20
C HIS A 42 -3.52 -6.39 10.99
N VAL A 43 -2.88 -7.47 10.53
CA VAL A 43 -1.45 -7.49 10.17
C VAL A 43 -1.26 -6.90 8.77
N GLN A 44 -2.18 -7.20 7.86
CA GLN A 44 -2.15 -6.69 6.48
C GLN A 44 -2.57 -5.22 6.41
N ARG A 45 -3.54 -4.79 7.22
CA ARG A 45 -4.15 -3.46 7.22
C ARG A 45 -3.91 -2.74 8.55
N LYS A 46 -3.16 -1.65 8.49
CA LYS A 46 -2.96 -0.75 9.64
C LYS A 46 -4.10 0.28 9.71
N TRP A 47 -5.26 -0.13 10.20
CA TRP A 47 -6.48 0.69 10.24
C TRP A 47 -6.29 2.08 10.87
N LYS A 48 -5.61 2.16 12.03
CA LYS A 48 -5.36 3.45 12.68
C LYS A 48 -4.52 4.40 11.83
N LYS A 49 -3.56 3.86 11.08
CA LYS A 49 -2.71 4.65 10.18
C LYS A 49 -3.53 5.21 9.02
N GLN A 50 -4.42 4.40 8.43
CA GLN A 50 -5.31 4.85 7.37
C GLN A 50 -6.31 5.90 7.88
N GLN A 51 -6.84 5.72 9.09
CA GLN A 51 -7.70 6.71 9.74
C GLN A 51 -6.98 8.06 9.92
N VAL A 52 -5.78 8.06 10.51
CA VAL A 52 -5.01 9.28 10.73
C VAL A 52 -4.71 10.02 9.42
N GLU A 53 -4.39 9.27 8.35
CA GLU A 53 -4.13 9.89 7.05
C GLU A 53 -5.41 10.51 6.44
N ARG A 54 -6.58 9.89 6.60
CA ARG A 54 -7.87 10.47 6.20
C ARG A 54 -8.18 11.75 6.98
N GLU A 55 -8.04 11.73 8.30
CA GLU A 55 -8.26 12.90 9.17
C GLU A 55 -7.33 14.06 8.79
N ARG A 56 -6.06 13.75 8.51
CA ARG A 56 -5.05 14.71 8.05
C ARG A 56 -5.43 15.32 6.70
N GLN A 57 -5.91 14.52 5.75
CA GLN A 57 -6.36 15.00 4.43
C GLN A 57 -7.58 15.92 4.55
N GLN A 58 -8.57 15.54 5.37
CA GLN A 58 -9.73 16.37 5.66
C GLN A 58 -9.36 17.71 6.30
N GLN A 59 -8.33 17.75 7.16
CA GLN A 59 -7.82 19.01 7.71
C GLN A 59 -7.22 19.90 6.62
N ILE A 60 -6.38 19.33 5.75
CA ILE A 60 -5.75 20.06 4.63
C ILE A 60 -6.81 20.62 3.69
N GLU A 61 -7.83 19.83 3.34
CA GLU A 61 -8.91 20.26 2.45
C GLU A 61 -9.70 21.43 3.05
N ARG A 62 -10.05 21.36 4.34
CA ARG A 62 -10.71 22.45 5.04
C ARG A 62 -9.88 23.73 5.06
N GLU A 63 -8.57 23.61 5.31
CA GLU A 63 -7.66 24.75 5.30
C GLU A 63 -7.48 25.35 3.89
N ASN A 64 -7.41 24.51 2.86
CA ASN A 64 -7.33 24.95 1.47
C ASN A 64 -8.58 25.74 1.06
N LEU A 65 -9.77 25.26 1.41
CA LEU A 65 -11.03 25.98 1.15
C LEU A 65 -11.04 27.34 1.86
N ARG A 66 -10.64 27.38 3.13
CA ARG A 66 -10.54 28.62 3.90
C ARG A 66 -9.55 29.60 3.28
N LEU A 67 -8.41 29.12 2.79
CA LEU A 67 -7.41 29.94 2.10
C LEU A 67 -7.95 30.49 0.78
N LEU A 68 -8.59 29.65 -0.04
CA LEU A 68 -9.19 30.05 -1.31
C LEU A 68 -10.26 31.13 -1.12
N GLN A 69 -11.10 30.99 -0.09
CA GLN A 69 -12.10 32.00 0.24
C GLN A 69 -11.45 33.35 0.57
N LYS A 70 -10.43 33.36 1.44
CA LYS A 70 -9.69 34.58 1.80
C LYS A 70 -8.99 35.22 0.61
N LEU A 71 -8.36 34.41 -0.25
CA LEU A 71 -7.73 34.91 -1.47
C LEU A 71 -8.77 35.52 -2.40
N GLY A 72 -9.94 34.89 -2.56
CA GLY A 72 -11.06 35.45 -3.30
C GLY A 72 -11.51 36.81 -2.76
N ASP A 73 -11.61 36.97 -1.44
CA ASP A 73 -11.95 38.25 -0.81
C ASP A 73 -10.90 39.33 -1.07
N ILE A 74 -9.62 38.99 -0.96
CA ILE A 74 -8.50 39.91 -1.25
C ILE A 74 -8.50 40.30 -2.73
N MET A 75 -8.72 39.35 -3.64
CA MET A 75 -8.75 39.62 -5.08
C MET A 75 -9.95 40.48 -5.48
N ARG A 76 -11.11 40.29 -4.85
CA ARG A 76 -12.31 41.12 -5.07
C ARG A 76 -12.14 42.54 -4.53
N THR A 77 -11.44 42.71 -3.42
CA THR A 77 -11.28 44.02 -2.77
C THR A 77 -10.01 44.74 -3.20
N LYS A 78 -10.14 45.75 -4.09
CA LYS A 78 -9.05 46.72 -4.31
C LYS A 78 -8.98 47.67 -3.10
N ARG A 79 -8.26 47.28 -2.05
CA ARG A 79 -8.05 48.11 -0.83
C ARG A 79 -7.32 49.44 -1.11
N ILE A 80 -6.64 49.55 -2.24
CA ILE A 80 -5.91 50.76 -2.66
C ILE A 80 -6.48 51.15 -4.03
N ASN A 81 -7.03 52.35 -4.12
CA ASN A 81 -7.27 52.97 -5.41
C ASN A 81 -5.92 53.14 -6.10
N ASN A 82 -5.74 52.57 -7.29
CA ASN A 82 -4.52 52.80 -8.10
C ASN A 82 -4.38 54.25 -8.58
N LEU A 83 -5.30 55.13 -8.17
CA LEU A 83 -5.34 56.55 -8.47
C LEU A 83 -4.37 57.26 -7.53
N TRP A 84 -3.11 57.34 -7.95
CA TRP A 84 -2.18 58.34 -7.43
C TRP A 84 -2.70 59.70 -7.93
N LEU A 85 -3.47 60.42 -7.10
CA LEU A 85 -3.92 61.78 -7.41
C LEU A 85 -2.76 62.78 -7.36
N GLU A 86 -1.70 62.45 -6.62
CA GLU A 86 -0.47 63.24 -6.55
C GLU A 86 0.74 62.43 -7.05
N PRO A 87 1.67 63.07 -7.79
CA PRO A 87 2.93 62.44 -8.16
C PRO A 87 3.70 62.06 -6.90
N ARG A 88 4.25 60.83 -6.88
CA ARG A 88 4.99 60.32 -5.73
C ARG A 88 6.17 61.26 -5.41
N PRO A 89 6.47 61.54 -4.13
CA PRO A 89 7.66 62.29 -3.75
C PRO A 89 8.88 61.54 -4.29
N ASN A 90 9.68 62.22 -5.11
CA ASN A 90 10.85 61.66 -5.78
C ASN A 90 11.79 61.00 -4.75
N GLY A 91 11.88 59.67 -4.79
CA GLY A 91 12.73 58.94 -3.84
C GLY A 91 12.62 57.42 -3.83
N ASN A 92 11.80 56.79 -4.66
CA ASN A 92 11.85 55.33 -4.84
C ASN A 92 11.87 55.00 -6.33
N PRO A 93 12.71 54.04 -6.76
CA PRO A 93 12.72 53.59 -8.14
C PRO A 93 11.32 53.09 -8.49
N GLU A 94 10.89 53.48 -9.68
CA GLU A 94 9.71 52.99 -10.38
C GLU A 94 9.52 51.51 -10.05
N ARG A 95 8.32 51.13 -9.59
CA ARG A 95 7.99 49.73 -9.27
C ARG A 95 8.33 48.94 -10.51
N THR A 96 9.48 48.26 -10.49
CA THR A 96 9.91 47.39 -11.56
C THR A 96 8.75 46.44 -11.73
N GLN A 97 8.16 46.39 -12.93
CA GLN A 97 7.20 45.35 -13.24
C GLN A 97 7.96 44.06 -12.94
N VAL A 98 7.65 43.42 -11.82
CA VAL A 98 8.15 42.10 -11.53
C VAL A 98 7.45 41.27 -12.59
N ALA A 99 8.15 41.03 -13.70
CA ALA A 99 7.72 40.05 -14.69
C ALA A 99 7.58 38.76 -13.90
N ILE A 100 6.35 38.40 -13.53
CA ILE A 100 6.06 37.09 -12.97
C ILE A 100 6.36 36.16 -14.15
N PRO A 101 7.46 35.39 -14.14
CA PRO A 101 7.69 34.46 -15.20
C PRO A 101 6.52 33.50 -15.16
N GLU A 102 5.79 33.40 -16.27
CA GLU A 102 4.56 32.63 -16.33
C GLU A 102 4.84 31.15 -16.05
N GLN A 103 3.77 30.49 -15.60
CA GLN A 103 3.60 29.13 -15.13
C GLN A 103 4.12 28.89 -13.71
N ARG A 104 3.15 28.69 -12.81
CA ARG A 104 3.33 27.96 -11.55
C ARG A 104 4.10 26.70 -11.90
N THR A 105 5.37 26.66 -11.55
CA THR A 105 6.20 25.51 -11.86
C THR A 105 5.57 24.29 -11.16
N PRO A 106 5.50 23.11 -11.81
CA PRO A 106 4.89 21.88 -11.26
C PRO A 106 5.53 21.36 -9.95
N TRP A 107 6.45 22.11 -9.34
CA TRP A 107 7.38 21.70 -8.29
C TRP A 107 6.78 21.50 -6.90
N ALA A 108 5.47 21.32 -6.72
CA ALA A 108 5.05 20.65 -5.49
C ALA A 108 5.62 19.22 -5.57
N PRO A 109 6.67 18.86 -4.81
CA PRO A 109 7.29 17.55 -4.97
C PRO A 109 6.26 16.49 -4.59
N GLU A 110 6.29 15.34 -5.26
CA GLU A 110 5.48 14.20 -4.84
C GLU A 110 5.77 13.95 -3.35
N ARG A 111 4.72 13.98 -2.52
CA ARG A 111 4.83 13.90 -1.07
C ARG A 111 5.42 12.52 -0.72
N LYS A 112 6.75 12.45 -0.55
CA LYS A 112 7.46 11.22 -0.17
C LYS A 112 6.99 10.80 1.22
N SER A 113 5.98 9.95 1.28
CA SER A 113 5.64 9.29 2.54
C SER A 113 6.83 8.39 2.91
N TRP A 114 7.28 8.51 4.16
CA TRP A 114 8.38 7.74 4.75
C TRP A 114 8.07 6.23 4.91
N ASN A 115 7.20 5.70 4.05
CA ASN A 115 6.81 4.29 4.03
C ASN A 115 7.10 3.61 2.69
N ARG A 116 7.63 4.34 1.71
CA ARG A 116 8.09 3.75 0.46
C ARG A 116 9.56 3.40 0.68
N LYS A 117 9.80 2.18 1.19
CA LYS A 117 11.06 1.50 0.87
C LYS A 117 11.17 1.60 -0.63
N THR A 118 12.09 2.42 -1.10
CA THR A 118 12.52 2.46 -2.49
C THR A 118 12.68 1.02 -2.92
N GLN A 119 12.01 0.70 -4.01
CA GLN A 119 12.03 -0.57 -4.70
C GLN A 119 13.49 -0.86 -5.07
N GLU A 120 14.26 -1.41 -4.11
CA GLU A 120 15.53 -2.03 -4.42
C GLU A 120 15.21 -3.13 -5.41
N HIS A 121 15.81 -3.06 -6.60
CA HIS A 121 15.80 -4.14 -7.55
C HIS A 121 16.37 -5.37 -6.84
N VAL A 122 15.50 -6.26 -6.39
CA VAL A 122 15.89 -7.54 -5.80
C VAL A 122 16.64 -8.29 -6.88
N LYS A 123 17.94 -8.52 -6.67
CA LYS A 123 18.75 -9.27 -7.62
C LYS A 123 18.12 -10.65 -7.81
N PRO A 124 17.93 -11.12 -9.05
CA PRO A 124 17.35 -12.42 -9.31
C PRO A 124 18.20 -13.51 -8.66
N HIS A 125 17.66 -14.19 -7.64
CA HIS A 125 18.35 -15.29 -6.98
C HIS A 125 18.09 -16.57 -7.78
N ARG A 126 19.16 -17.22 -8.25
CA ARG A 126 19.09 -18.48 -8.99
C ARG A 126 18.94 -19.64 -7.99
N CYS A 127 18.06 -20.59 -8.28
CA CYS A 127 17.93 -21.82 -7.48
C CYS A 127 19.15 -22.72 -7.67
N TYR A 128 19.86 -23.07 -6.60
CA TYR A 128 21.04 -23.96 -6.66
C TYR A 128 20.71 -25.43 -6.99
N HIS A 129 19.43 -25.82 -6.95
CA HIS A 129 19.00 -27.19 -7.24
C HIS A 129 18.54 -27.39 -8.69
N CYS A 130 17.86 -26.42 -9.30
CA CYS A 130 17.31 -26.55 -10.66
C CYS A 130 17.73 -25.45 -11.64
N GLY A 131 18.53 -24.46 -11.21
CA GLY A 131 19.02 -23.38 -12.07
C GLY A 131 17.99 -22.34 -12.49
N SER A 132 16.71 -22.50 -12.13
CA SER A 132 15.64 -21.55 -12.46
C SER A 132 15.80 -20.23 -11.70
N VAL A 133 15.45 -19.13 -12.37
CA VAL A 133 15.46 -17.78 -11.79
C VAL A 133 14.03 -17.42 -11.38
N LYS A 134 13.80 -17.14 -10.10
CA LYS A 134 12.49 -16.64 -9.63
C LYS A 134 12.44 -15.13 -9.87
N THR A 135 11.71 -14.68 -10.88
CA THR A 135 11.35 -13.27 -11.03
C THR A 135 10.23 -12.96 -10.03
N SER A 136 10.57 -12.39 -8.89
CA SER A 136 9.56 -11.87 -7.96
C SER A 136 9.05 -10.51 -8.45
N GLU A 137 8.46 -10.46 -9.64
CA GLU A 137 7.58 -9.36 -9.99
C GLU A 137 6.26 -9.59 -9.26
N ARG A 138 6.22 -9.09 -8.03
CA ARG A 138 4.95 -8.86 -7.37
C ARG A 138 4.31 -7.69 -8.12
N LYS A 139 3.50 -7.98 -9.15
CA LYS A 139 2.51 -7.05 -9.70
C LYS A 139 1.53 -6.69 -8.59
N TYR A 140 1.94 -5.81 -7.70
CA TYR A 140 1.05 -5.06 -6.85
C TYR A 140 0.80 -3.78 -7.61
N PHE A 141 -0.45 -3.52 -7.98
CA PHE A 141 -0.94 -2.31 -8.64
C PHE A 141 -1.13 -2.37 -10.17
N GLU A 142 -1.83 -3.39 -10.65
CA GLU A 142 -2.79 -3.23 -11.75
C GLU A 142 -4.17 -3.52 -11.16
N GLU A 143 -5.19 -2.76 -11.54
CA GLU A 143 -6.58 -2.72 -11.02
C GLU A 143 -6.85 -1.76 -9.84
N PHE A 144 -6.88 -0.46 -10.14
CA PHE A 144 -7.93 0.41 -9.60
C PHE A 144 -8.21 1.56 -10.60
N SER A 145 -8.73 1.21 -11.78
CA SER A 145 -9.35 2.21 -12.66
C SER A 145 -10.78 2.46 -12.17
N TYR A 146 -10.96 3.54 -11.40
CA TYR A 146 -12.28 3.98 -11.01
C TYR A 146 -12.93 4.67 -12.22
N SER A 147 -13.75 3.93 -12.98
CA SER A 147 -14.66 4.54 -13.94
C SER A 147 -15.86 5.11 -13.18
N TYR A 148 -15.84 6.41 -12.89
CA TYR A 148 -17.05 7.13 -12.49
C TYR A 148 -17.97 7.23 -13.71
N SER A 149 -19.03 6.42 -13.75
CA SER A 149 -20.20 6.67 -14.58
C SER A 149 -20.99 7.78 -13.90
N TYR A 150 -21.12 8.93 -14.57
CA TYR A 150 -22.15 9.89 -14.23
C TYR A 150 -23.43 9.42 -14.92
N ASP A 151 -24.43 9.03 -14.15
CA ASP A 151 -25.80 8.91 -14.65
C ASP A 151 -26.36 10.32 -14.82
N GLU A 152 -26.84 10.61 -16.04
CA GLU A 152 -27.63 11.80 -16.41
C GLU A 152 -29.09 11.70 -15.92
#